data_AF-A0A383BIZ0-F1
#
_entry.id   AF-A0A383BIZ0-F1
#
_cell.length_a   1.000
_cell.length_b   1.000
_cell.length_c   1.000
_cell.angle_alpha   90.00
_cell.angle_beta   90.00
_cell.angle_gamma   90.00
#
_symmetry.space_group_name_H-M   'P 1'
#
loop_
_entity.id
_entity.type
_entity.pdbx_description
1 polymer ?
#
loop_
_entity_poly.entity_id
_entity_poly.type
_entity_poly.pdbx_seq_one_letter_code
_entity_poly.pdbx_strand_id
1 'polypeptide(L)'
;MKAIRFTALICLITVNFHLYAQEENRPTVAILDFEGQGIGVQEVQTLTERMRTEIGNTNAVRLIERKAIESIMAEQGLAQSGCVSDECAAEVGQL
;
A
#
# COMPACT_ATOMS: atom_id res chain seq x y z
N MET A 1 -31.16 41.76 -2.95
CA MET A 1 -30.17 41.60 -4.04
C MET A 1 -28.75 41.25 -3.54
N LYS A 2 -28.21 41.88 -2.49
CA LYS A 2 -26.86 41.59 -1.96
C LYS A 2 -26.73 40.17 -1.37
N ALA A 3 -27.73 39.71 -0.63
CA ALA A 3 -27.74 38.37 -0.03
C ALA A 3 -27.67 37.25 -1.08
N ILE A 4 -28.47 37.34 -2.15
CA ILE A 4 -28.50 36.35 -3.25
C ILE A 4 -27.13 36.23 -3.94
N ARG A 5 -26.44 37.37 -4.15
CA ARG A 5 -25.09 37.38 -4.72
C ARG A 5 -24.05 36.76 -3.78
N PHE A 6 -24.20 36.97 -2.47
CA PHE A 6 -23.30 36.42 -1.46
C PHE A 6 -23.50 34.90 -1.30
N THR A 7 -24.75 34.43 -1.31
CA THR A 7 -25.07 33.00 -1.27
C THR A 7 -24.56 32.27 -2.52
N ALA A 8 -24.69 32.87 -3.70
CA ALA A 8 -24.16 32.29 -4.94
C ALA A 8 -22.63 32.17 -4.95
N LEU A 9 -21.92 33.16 -4.38
CA LEU A 9 -20.46 33.14 -4.27
C LEU A 9 -19.97 32.04 -3.32
N ILE A 10 -20.65 31.85 -2.19
CA ILE A 10 -20.32 30.81 -1.21
C ILE A 10 -20.55 29.41 -1.81
N CYS A 11 -21.65 29.19 -2.53
CA CYS A 11 -21.89 27.92 -3.23
C CYS A 11 -20.84 27.61 -4.30
N LEU A 12 -20.36 28.61 -5.04
CA LEU A 12 -19.27 28.42 -6.01
C LEU A 12 -17.98 27.97 -5.32
N ILE A 13 -17.64 28.54 -4.16
CA ILE A 13 -16.42 28.17 -3.44
C ILE A 13 -16.52 26.76 -2.83
N THR A 14 -17.67 26.37 -2.28
CA THR A 14 -17.83 25.05 -1.63
C THR A 14 -17.91 23.89 -2.62
N VAL A 15 -18.46 24.09 -3.82
CA VAL A 15 -18.50 23.06 -4.88
C VAL A 15 -17.11 22.73 -5.42
N ASN A 16 -16.21 23.72 -5.51
CA ASN A 16 -14.83 23.49 -5.97
C ASN A 16 -14.01 22.66 -4.95
N PHE A 17 -14.34 22.70 -3.66
CA PHE A 17 -13.59 21.99 -2.62
C PHE A 17 -13.79 20.47 -2.68
N HIS A 18 -14.95 19.99 -3.14
CA HIS A 18 -15.24 18.54 -3.23
C HIS A 18 -14.58 17.85 -4.43
N LEU A 19 -14.15 18.60 -5.44
CA LEU A 19 -13.49 18.04 -6.63
C LEU A 19 -12.04 17.60 -6.39
N TYR A 20 -11.39 18.12 -5.35
CA TYR A 20 -9.98 17.83 -5.05
C TYR A 20 -9.77 16.72 -4.00
N ALA A 21 -10.85 16.14 -3.46
CA ALA A 21 -10.79 15.17 -2.36
C ALA A 21 -11.08 13.72 -2.79
N GLN A 22 -10.79 13.35 -4.05
CA GLN A 22 -10.81 11.94 -4.42
C GLN A 22 -9.59 11.24 -3.84
N GLU A 23 -9.75 10.70 -2.63
CA GLU A 23 -8.81 9.72 -2.07
C GLU A 23 -8.75 8.51 -3.02
N GLU A 24 -7.56 8.27 -3.55
CA GLU A 24 -7.25 7.10 -4.32
C GLU A 24 -7.24 5.89 -3.38
N ASN A 25 -8.41 5.26 -3.23
CA ASN A 25 -8.64 4.06 -2.41
C ASN A 25 -7.95 2.81 -3.00
N ARG A 26 -6.65 2.89 -3.27
CA ARG A 26 -5.83 1.73 -3.64
C ARG A 26 -5.49 0.97 -2.36
N PRO A 27 -5.88 -0.32 -2.23
CA PRO A 27 -5.48 -1.12 -1.09
C PRO A 27 -3.95 -1.22 -1.03
N THR A 28 -3.42 -1.24 0.19
CA THR A 28 -1.98 -1.34 0.44
C THR A 28 -1.60 -2.80 0.56
N VAL A 29 -0.59 -3.22 -0.19
CA VAL A 29 -0.20 -4.64 -0.28
C VAL A 29 1.31 -4.77 -0.11
N ALA A 30 1.70 -5.69 0.76
CA ALA A 30 3.08 -6.15 0.91
C ALA A 30 3.22 -7.54 0.27
N ILE A 31 4.30 -7.76 -0.46
CA ILE A 31 4.62 -9.06 -1.09
C ILE A 31 5.90 -9.57 -0.43
N LEU A 32 5.79 -10.70 0.27
CA LEU A 32 6.92 -11.43 0.86
C LEU A 32 7.59 -12.32 -0.19
N ASP A 33 8.82 -12.73 0.08
CA ASP A 33 9.54 -13.69 -0.78
C ASP A 33 8.82 -15.03 -0.79
N PHE A 34 8.70 -15.64 -1.97
CA PHE A 34 8.06 -16.94 -2.11
C PHE A 34 8.86 -18.06 -1.44
N GLU A 35 8.18 -19.12 -1.04
CA GLU A 35 8.84 -20.37 -0.65
C GLU A 35 9.15 -21.22 -1.89
N GLY A 36 10.43 -21.55 -2.08
CA GLY A 36 10.87 -22.35 -3.22
C GLY A 36 10.52 -23.82 -3.07
N GLN A 37 9.81 -24.39 -4.05
CA GLN A 37 9.57 -25.84 -4.16
C GLN A 37 10.43 -26.45 -5.27
N GLY A 38 11.65 -26.90 -4.92
CA GLY A 38 12.57 -27.52 -5.88
C GLY A 38 13.28 -26.56 -6.83
N ILE A 39 13.18 -25.24 -6.58
CA ILE A 39 13.85 -24.18 -7.33
C ILE A 39 14.88 -23.47 -6.46
N GLY A 40 15.90 -22.88 -7.10
CA GLY A 40 16.98 -22.19 -6.39
C GLY A 40 16.51 -20.89 -5.73
N VAL A 41 17.14 -20.50 -4.61
CA VAL A 41 16.82 -19.27 -3.87
C VAL A 41 16.87 -18.02 -4.77
N GLN A 42 17.84 -17.96 -5.69
CA GLN A 42 17.98 -16.84 -6.61
C GLN A 42 16.84 -16.77 -7.65
N GLU A 43 16.29 -17.92 -8.03
CA GLU A 43 15.17 -18.02 -8.96
C GLU A 43 13.87 -17.59 -8.27
N VAL A 44 13.68 -18.04 -7.02
CA VAL A 44 12.58 -17.61 -6.14
C VAL A 44 12.55 -16.08 -5.96
N GLN A 45 13.71 -15.48 -5.67
CA GLN A 45 13.83 -14.03 -5.52
C GLN A 45 13.50 -13.31 -6.83
N THR A 46 14.01 -13.83 -7.96
CA THR A 46 13.73 -13.25 -9.28
C THR A 46 12.24 -13.30 -9.61
N LEU A 47 11.57 -14.42 -9.29
CA LEU A 47 10.12 -14.57 -9.48
C LEU A 47 9.31 -13.61 -8.59
N THR A 48 9.74 -13.46 -7.33
CA THR A 48 9.10 -12.52 -6.39
C THR A 48 9.23 -11.07 -6.88
N GLU A 49 10.43 -10.66 -7.33
CA GLU A 49 10.63 -9.32 -7.91
C GLU A 49 9.84 -9.08 -9.18
N ARG A 50 9.74 -10.11 -10.03
CA ARG A 50 8.90 -10.04 -11.22
C ARG A 50 7.44 -9.84 -10.84
N MET A 51 6.92 -10.60 -9.89
CA MET A 51 5.55 -10.45 -9.40
C MET A 51 5.30 -9.06 -8.84
N ARG A 52 6.22 -8.53 -8.01
CA ARG A 52 6.10 -7.18 -7.44
C ARG A 52 6.05 -6.12 -8.53
N THR A 53 6.86 -6.26 -9.57
CA THR A 53 6.85 -5.35 -10.72
C THR A 53 5.54 -5.42 -11.49
N GLU A 54 5.06 -6.63 -11.82
CA GLU A 54 3.81 -6.80 -12.58
C GLU A 54 2.60 -6.27 -11.79
N ILE A 55 2.52 -6.52 -10.47
CA ILE A 55 1.48 -5.94 -9.63
C ILE A 55 1.60 -4.41 -9.58
N GLY A 56 2.80 -3.86 -9.47
CA GLY A 56 3.02 -2.40 -9.46
C GLY A 56 2.54 -1.74 -10.76
N ASN A 57 2.75 -2.41 -11.89
CA ASN A 57 2.29 -1.94 -13.21
C ASN A 57 0.77 -1.88 -13.34
N THR A 58 0.01 -2.65 -12.53
CA THR A 58 -1.46 -2.61 -12.57
C THR A 58 -2.04 -1.31 -12.05
N ASN A 59 -1.27 -0.52 -11.27
CA ASN A 59 -1.76 0.66 -10.55
C ASN A 59 -2.99 0.39 -9.66
N ALA A 60 -3.34 -0.86 -9.39
CA ALA A 60 -4.53 -1.20 -8.61
C ALA A 60 -4.25 -1.17 -7.10
N VAL A 61 -2.98 -1.24 -6.69
CA VAL A 61 -2.55 -1.36 -5.29
C VAL A 61 -1.39 -0.42 -5.00
N ARG A 62 -1.24 -0.05 -3.73
CA ARG A 62 -0.06 0.65 -3.22
C ARG A 62 0.92 -0.37 -2.65
N LEU A 63 2.03 -0.60 -3.35
CA LEU A 63 3.05 -1.56 -2.92
C LEU A 63 3.94 -0.95 -1.85
N ILE A 64 4.19 -1.73 -0.79
CA ILE A 64 5.19 -1.40 0.23
C ILE A 64 6.56 -1.94 -0.20
N GLU A 65 7.59 -1.10 -0.11
CA GLU A 65 8.96 -1.51 -0.41
C GLU A 65 9.52 -2.47 0.66
N ARG A 66 10.36 -3.41 0.22
CA ARG A 66 11.00 -4.41 1.11
C ARG A 66 11.71 -3.79 2.30
N LYS A 67 12.40 -2.66 2.09
CA LYS A 67 13.11 -1.93 3.15
C LYS A 67 12.17 -1.33 4.20
N ALA A 68 10.96 -0.94 3.80
CA ALA A 68 9.95 -0.43 4.73
C ALA A 68 9.36 -1.57 5.57
N ILE A 69 9.22 -2.76 5.00
CA ILE A 69 8.84 -3.98 5.76
C ILE A 69 9.94 -4.30 6.78
N GLU A 70 11.21 -4.31 6.36
CA GLU A 70 12.35 -4.58 7.24
C GLU A 70 12.46 -3.55 8.38
N SER A 71 12.21 -2.26 8.12
CA SER A 71 12.22 -1.24 9.17
C SER A 71 11.06 -1.37 10.15
N ILE A 72 9.84 -1.66 9.66
CA ILE A 72 8.67 -1.90 10.52
C ILE A 72 8.91 -3.14 11.39
N MET A 73 9.44 -4.22 10.81
CA MET A 73 9.74 -5.46 11.53
C MET A 73 10.91 -5.29 12.52
N ALA A 74 11.89 -4.44 12.23
CA ALA A 74 13.00 -4.14 13.12
C ALA A 74 12.59 -3.23 14.29
N GLU A 75 11.75 -2.22 14.04
CA GLU A 75 11.23 -1.31 15.06
C GLU A 75 10.31 -2.02 16.07
N GLN A 76 9.57 -3.03 15.61
CA GLN A 76 8.66 -3.80 16.46
C GLN A 76 9.26 -5.12 16.97
N GLY A 77 10.52 -5.43 16.66
CA GLY A 77 11.19 -6.66 17.11
C GLY A 77 10.68 -7.96 16.47
N LEU A 78 9.79 -7.87 15.49
CA LEU A 78 9.19 -8.99 14.74
C LEU A 78 10.21 -9.73 13.84
N ALA A 79 11.35 -9.09 13.53
CA ALA A 79 12.43 -9.73 12.79
C ALA A 79 13.13 -10.86 13.58
N GLN A 80 13.08 -10.84 14.92
CA GLN A 80 13.64 -11.90 15.77
C GLN A 80 12.67 -13.06 16.06
N SER A 81 11.37 -12.87 15.84
CA SER A 81 10.35 -13.88 16.16
C SER A 81 10.12 -14.91 15.06
N GLY A 82 10.80 -14.81 13.90
CA GLY A 82 10.63 -15.75 12.79
C GLY A 82 9.30 -15.58 12.05
N CYS A 83 8.78 -14.34 11.99
CA CYS A 83 7.53 -13.94 11.36
C CYS A 83 7.53 -14.08 9.83
N VAL A 84 7.55 -15.33 9.36
CA VAL A 84 7.35 -15.70 7.95
C VAL A 84 6.09 -16.56 7.78
N SER A 85 5.41 -16.93 8.87
CA SER A 85 4.16 -17.69 8.82
C SER A 85 2.96 -16.81 8.46
N ASP A 86 1.93 -17.42 7.85
CA ASP A 86 0.70 -16.76 7.39
C ASP A 86 0.02 -15.93 8.49
N GLU A 87 0.13 -16.34 9.76
CA GLU A 87 -0.47 -15.63 10.88
C GLU A 87 0.18 -14.25 11.14
N CYS A 88 1.50 -14.14 10.93
CA CYS A 88 2.21 -12.88 11.20
C CYS A 88 2.11 -11.87 10.05
N ALA A 89 1.96 -12.35 8.81
CA ALA A 89 1.71 -11.47 7.66
C ALA A 89 0.38 -10.71 7.77
N ALA A 90 -0.64 -11.34 8.38
CA ALA A 90 -1.94 -10.71 8.62
C ALA A 90 -1.89 -9.62 9.72
N GLU A 91 -1.09 -9.82 10.77
CA GLU A 91 -0.93 -8.85 11.86
C GLU A 91 -0.14 -7.62 11.40
N VAL A 92 0.92 -7.82 10.62
CA VAL A 92 1.70 -6.73 10.02
C VAL A 92 0.88 -5.93 9.00
N GLY A 93 -0.05 -6.57 8.27
CA GLY A 93 -0.89 -5.92 7.28
C GLY A 93 -2.06 -5.10 7.83
N GLN A 94 -2.41 -5.25 9.12
CA GLN A 94 -3.47 -4.47 9.77
C GLN A 94 -3.01 -3.11 10.33
N LEU A 95 -1.69 -2.91 10.45
CA LEU A 95 -1.06 -1.66 10.92
C LEU A 95 -0.98 -0.61 9.81
#